data_AF-A0A9N9UAM9-F1
#
_entry.id   AF-A0A9N9UAM9-F1
#
_cell.length_a   1.000
_cell.length_b   1.000
_cell.length_c   1.000
_cell.angle_alpha   90.00
_cell.angle_beta   90.00
_cell.angle_gamma   90.00
#
_symmetry.space_group_name_H-M   'P 1'
#
loop_
_entity.id
_entity.type
_entity.pdbx_description
1 polymer ?
#
loop_
_entity_poly.entity_id
_entity_poly.type
_entity_poly.pdbx_seq_one_letter_code
_entity_poly.pdbx_strand_id
1 'polypeptide(L)'
;MYGYDSAFIGGTIQLPSFQQAYGLAGRSKEEIASLSANIVSTLQGGAFFGCIFGFFLSESFGRKKIIGASGLIFSIGAALQMFGRIPMLYAGRVLTGLGVECSPALIRGRLVGIFEIMLQIALVFGFWVNYSVQRNIPDDTDRQWHIPVAVQIIPAGILMVCMPFVIESPRWLVSKGRNEEAIHSLAWVRNLPEEHPYVQHEFSEIQLATKNNADNGVASSFVTIIRESMKEGV
;
A
#
# COMPACT_ATOMS: atom_id res chain seq x y z
N MET A 1 5.05 -0.67 4.40
CA MET A 1 3.86 -0.13 5.09
C MET A 1 3.01 -1.28 5.64
N TYR A 2 2.42 -2.12 4.78
CA TYR A 2 1.52 -3.20 5.19
C TYR A 2 2.11 -4.18 6.23
N GLY A 3 3.26 -4.79 5.96
CA GLY A 3 3.85 -5.80 6.88
C GLY A 3 4.16 -5.24 8.27
N TYR A 4 4.60 -3.98 8.37
CA TYR A 4 4.77 -3.30 9.65
C TYR A 4 3.41 -3.01 10.32
N ASP A 5 2.42 -2.53 9.55
CA ASP A 5 1.07 -2.22 10.06
C ASP A 5 0.43 -3.44 10.74
N SER A 6 0.52 -4.60 10.11
CA SER A 6 -0.01 -5.87 10.63
C SER A 6 0.68 -6.32 11.92
N ALA A 7 1.98 -6.03 12.07
CA ALA A 7 2.77 -6.46 13.23
C ALA A 7 2.65 -5.51 14.43
N PHE A 8 2.58 -4.20 14.19
CA PHE A 8 2.66 -3.25 15.28
C PHE A 8 1.42 -3.32 16.17
N ILE A 9 0.23 -3.47 15.58
CA ILE A 9 -1.04 -3.31 16.31
C ILE A 9 -1.23 -4.38 17.38
N GLY A 10 -0.83 -5.61 17.08
CA GLY A 10 -0.92 -6.73 18.03
C GLY A 10 -0.06 -6.52 19.27
N GLY A 11 1.13 -5.92 19.12
CA GLY A 11 2.00 -5.59 20.25
C GLY A 11 1.61 -4.30 20.98
N THR A 12 1.20 -3.27 20.24
CA THR A 12 0.87 -1.96 20.82
C THR A 12 -0.38 -2.01 21.71
N ILE A 13 -1.41 -2.81 21.36
CA ILE A 13 -2.63 -2.97 22.18
C ILE A 13 -2.34 -3.63 23.55
N GLN A 14 -1.26 -4.40 23.65
CA GLN A 14 -0.85 -5.05 24.89
C GLN A 14 -0.04 -4.13 25.82
N LEU A 15 0.38 -2.95 25.37
CA LEU A 15 1.16 -2.02 26.18
C LEU A 15 0.28 -1.41 27.29
N PRO A 16 0.77 -1.34 28.54
CA PRO A 16 0.01 -0.76 29.66
C PRO A 16 -0.42 0.69 29.41
N SER A 17 0.49 1.52 28.88
CA SER A 17 0.21 2.92 28.50
C SER A 17 -0.90 3.04 27.45
N PHE A 18 -0.94 2.14 26.46
CA PHE A 18 -2.00 2.12 25.46
C PHE A 18 -3.35 1.77 26.12
N GLN A 19 -3.36 0.77 26.99
CA GLN A 19 -4.59 0.40 27.70
C GLN A 19 -5.09 1.52 28.60
N GLN A 20 -4.20 2.26 29.24
CA GLN A 20 -4.56 3.42 30.05
C GLN A 20 -5.09 4.58 29.19
N ALA A 21 -4.40 4.92 28.09
CA ALA A 21 -4.79 6.01 27.19
C ALA A 21 -6.15 5.78 26.53
N TYR A 22 -6.47 4.52 26.19
CA TYR A 22 -7.73 4.16 25.52
C TYR A 22 -8.84 3.67 26.47
N GLY A 23 -8.65 3.76 27.80
CA GLY A 23 -9.66 3.34 28.79
C GLY A 23 -9.96 1.84 28.78
N LEU A 24 -8.92 1.04 28.46
CA LEU A 24 -8.93 -0.43 28.43
C LEU A 24 -8.30 -1.04 29.69
N ALA A 25 -7.66 -0.22 30.54
CA ALA A 25 -7.10 -0.66 31.80
C ALA A 25 -8.20 -1.29 32.68
N GLY A 26 -8.03 -2.56 33.04
CA GLY A 26 -8.98 -3.32 33.87
C GLY A 26 -10.15 -3.99 33.13
N ARG A 27 -10.21 -3.90 31.79
CA ARG A 27 -11.19 -4.65 30.99
C ARG A 27 -10.83 -6.14 30.88
N SER A 28 -11.82 -6.96 30.52
CA SER A 28 -11.60 -8.40 30.34
C SER A 28 -10.69 -8.67 29.14
N LYS A 29 -10.00 -9.81 29.13
CA LYS A 29 -9.15 -10.21 27.99
C LYS A 29 -9.97 -10.37 26.71
N GLU A 30 -11.23 -10.78 26.83
CA GLU A 30 -12.18 -10.94 25.73
C GLU A 30 -12.57 -9.58 25.13
N GLU A 31 -12.75 -8.54 25.94
CA GLU A 31 -13.05 -7.18 25.46
C GLU A 31 -11.86 -6.59 24.70
N ILE A 32 -10.64 -6.77 25.21
CA ILE A 32 -9.41 -6.30 24.56
C ILE A 32 -9.18 -7.04 23.23
N ALA A 33 -9.41 -8.36 23.21
CA ALA A 33 -9.32 -9.17 22.00
C ALA A 33 -10.38 -8.75 20.96
N SER A 34 -11.61 -8.50 21.38
CA SER A 34 -12.69 -8.03 20.49
C SER A 34 -12.38 -6.65 19.90
N LEU A 35 -11.85 -5.73 20.72
CA LEU A 35 -11.42 -4.42 20.24
C LEU A 35 -10.28 -4.53 19.21
N SER A 36 -9.28 -5.37 19.50
CA SER A 36 -8.17 -5.64 18.57
C SER A 36 -8.68 -6.20 17.24
N ALA A 37 -9.58 -7.18 17.29
CA ALA A 37 -10.21 -7.75 16.10
C ALA A 37 -10.98 -6.69 15.29
N ASN A 38 -11.70 -5.78 15.96
CA ASN A 38 -12.41 -4.69 15.30
C ASN A 38 -11.45 -3.69 14.63
N ILE A 39 -10.34 -3.34 15.30
CA ILE A 39 -9.30 -2.46 14.76
C ILE A 39 -8.68 -3.05 13.49
N VAL A 40 -8.33 -4.34 13.52
CA VAL A 40 -7.77 -5.06 12.37
C VAL A 40 -8.79 -5.16 11.24
N SER A 41 -10.04 -5.49 11.55
CA SER A 41 -11.11 -5.60 10.55
C SER A 41 -11.42 -4.26 9.88
N THR A 42 -11.34 -3.15 10.63
CA THR A 42 -11.55 -1.80 10.09
C THR A 42 -10.49 -1.44 9.05
N LEU A 43 -9.23 -1.83 9.29
CA LEU A 43 -8.17 -1.67 8.30
C LEU A 43 -8.42 -2.51 7.05
N GLN A 44 -8.83 -3.78 7.22
CA GLN A 44 -9.14 -4.65 6.09
C GLN A 44 -10.32 -4.12 5.26
N GLY A 45 -11.33 -3.55 5.92
CA GLY A 45 -12.44 -2.86 5.26
C GLY A 45 -11.96 -1.64 4.47
N GLY A 46 -11.08 -0.81 5.05
CA GLY A 46 -10.45 0.30 4.35
C GLY A 46 -9.62 -0.15 3.14
N ALA A 47 -8.88 -1.25 3.28
CA ALA A 47 -8.07 -1.83 2.21
C ALA A 47 -8.94 -2.32 1.05
N PHE A 48 -10.05 -3.03 1.33
CA PHE A 48 -11.01 -3.48 0.32
C PHE A 48 -11.55 -2.34 -0.57
N PHE A 49 -11.90 -1.20 0.02
CA PHE A 49 -12.28 -0.04 -0.79
C PHE A 49 -11.06 0.62 -1.45
N GLY A 50 -9.91 0.60 -0.78
CA GLY A 50 -8.63 1.10 -1.27
C GLY A 50 -8.18 0.44 -2.57
N CYS A 51 -8.34 -0.88 -2.73
CA CYS A 51 -7.97 -1.56 -3.98
C CYS A 51 -8.94 -1.27 -5.11
N ILE A 52 -10.25 -1.16 -4.84
CA ILE A 52 -11.24 -0.78 -5.85
C ILE A 52 -10.91 0.62 -6.40
N PHE A 53 -10.79 1.61 -5.51
CA PHE A 53 -10.46 2.97 -5.94
C PHE A 53 -9.05 3.07 -6.51
N GLY A 54 -8.08 2.39 -5.90
CA GLY A 54 -6.70 2.33 -6.36
C GLY A 54 -6.57 1.78 -7.77
N PHE A 55 -7.35 0.76 -8.13
CA PHE A 55 -7.38 0.20 -9.48
C PHE A 55 -7.84 1.24 -10.52
N PHE A 56 -9.02 1.83 -10.33
CA PHE A 56 -9.56 2.84 -11.26
C PHE A 56 -8.70 4.10 -11.34
N LEU A 57 -8.23 4.59 -10.19
CA LEU A 57 -7.40 5.78 -10.13
C LEU A 57 -6.02 5.52 -10.74
N SER A 58 -5.44 4.33 -10.53
CA SER A 58 -4.14 3.98 -11.10
C SER A 58 -4.19 3.88 -12.62
N GLU A 59 -5.31 3.42 -13.19
CA GLU A 59 -5.48 3.36 -14.64
C GLU A 59 -5.68 4.76 -15.23
N SER A 60 -6.39 5.64 -14.52
CA SER A 60 -6.64 7.00 -14.99
C SER A 60 -5.43 7.92 -14.86
N PHE A 61 -4.80 7.96 -13.68
CA PHE A 61 -3.77 8.94 -13.30
C PHE A 61 -2.32 8.40 -13.33
N GLY A 62 -2.14 7.08 -13.47
CA GLY A 62 -0.82 6.44 -13.47
C GLY A 62 -0.44 5.87 -12.11
N ARG A 63 0.37 4.82 -12.09
CA ARG A 63 0.71 4.06 -10.88
C ARG A 63 1.55 4.90 -9.92
N LYS A 64 2.51 5.67 -10.45
CA LYS A 64 3.45 6.47 -9.64
C LYS A 64 2.71 7.47 -8.75
N LYS A 65 1.77 8.23 -9.33
CA LYS A 65 1.03 9.29 -8.62
C LYS A 65 0.12 8.71 -7.54
N ILE A 66 -0.54 7.60 -7.85
CA ILE A 66 -1.46 6.94 -6.91
C ILE A 66 -0.69 6.30 -5.76
N ILE A 67 0.47 5.66 -6.00
CA ILE A 67 1.33 5.14 -4.92
C ILE A 67 1.85 6.27 -4.01
N GLY A 68 2.21 7.43 -4.58
CA GLY A 68 2.59 8.60 -3.80
C GLY A 68 1.43 9.14 -2.95
N ALA A 69 0.25 9.29 -3.54
CA ALA A 69 -0.96 9.73 -2.84
C ALA A 69 -1.39 8.75 -1.74
N SER A 70 -1.26 7.45 -1.99
CA SER A 70 -1.59 6.41 -1.01
C SER A 70 -0.65 6.47 0.20
N GLY A 71 0.64 6.78 -0.01
CA GLY A 71 1.59 7.03 1.06
C GLY A 71 1.28 8.28 1.90
N LEU A 72 0.74 9.33 1.28
CA LEU A 72 0.27 10.52 1.99
C LEU A 72 -0.97 10.21 2.85
N ILE A 73 -1.96 9.53 2.28
CA ILE A 73 -3.18 9.10 2.99
C ILE A 73 -2.82 8.20 4.17
N PHE A 74 -1.87 7.26 3.96
CA PHE A 74 -1.35 6.40 5.03
C PHE A 74 -0.69 7.21 6.14
N SER A 75 0.12 8.23 5.81
CA SER A 75 0.79 9.08 6.80
C SER A 75 -0.22 9.91 7.61
N ILE A 76 -1.28 10.42 6.98
CA ILE A 76 -2.38 11.13 7.66
C ILE A 76 -3.14 10.18 8.59
N GLY A 77 -3.46 8.97 8.11
CA GLY A 77 -4.09 7.94 8.93
C GLY A 77 -3.24 7.56 10.14
N ALA A 78 -1.93 7.41 9.96
CA ALA A 78 -0.97 7.15 11.03
C ALA A 78 -0.96 8.28 12.08
N ALA A 79 -0.92 9.54 11.62
CA ALA A 79 -0.98 10.70 12.50
C ALA A 79 -2.28 10.76 13.30
N LEU A 80 -3.41 10.39 12.69
CA LEU A 80 -4.70 10.37 13.35
C LEU A 80 -4.79 9.30 14.47
N GLN A 81 -4.05 8.20 14.34
CA GLN A 81 -3.98 7.16 15.38
C GLN A 81 -3.24 7.65 16.64
N MET A 82 -2.36 8.65 16.53
CA MET A 82 -1.59 9.19 17.67
C MET A 82 -2.39 10.11 18.61
N PHE A 83 -3.66 10.40 18.34
CA PHE A 83 -4.45 11.29 19.21
C PHE A 83 -5.05 10.60 20.45
N GLY A 84 -4.90 9.28 20.59
CA GLY A 84 -5.31 8.56 21.81
C GLY A 84 -6.81 8.43 22.03
N ARG A 85 -7.63 8.58 20.97
CA ARG A 85 -9.10 8.45 21.04
C ARG A 85 -9.59 7.30 20.18
N ILE A 86 -10.49 6.45 20.71
CA ILE A 86 -11.04 5.29 19.97
C ILE A 86 -11.64 5.66 18.61
N PRO A 87 -12.45 6.73 18.45
CA PRO A 87 -12.98 7.10 17.14
C PRO A 87 -11.89 7.53 16.14
N MET A 88 -10.85 8.21 16.62
CA MET A 88 -9.71 8.64 15.79
C MET A 88 -8.83 7.45 15.41
N LEU A 89 -8.71 6.45 16.28
CA LEU A 89 -8.04 5.18 15.97
C LEU A 89 -8.76 4.45 14.83
N TYR A 90 -10.09 4.31 14.89
CA TYR A 90 -10.87 3.70 13.81
C TYR A 90 -10.80 4.51 12.51
N ALA A 91 -10.98 5.83 12.57
CA ALA A 91 -10.85 6.69 11.39
C ALA A 91 -9.44 6.60 10.78
N GLY A 92 -8.41 6.59 11.62
CA GLY A 92 -7.02 6.44 11.21
C GLY A 92 -6.77 5.08 10.55
N ARG A 93 -7.43 4.01 11.02
CA ARG A 93 -7.35 2.66 10.45
C ARG A 93 -8.00 2.54 9.08
N VAL A 94 -9.15 3.17 8.89
CA VAL A 94 -9.78 3.25 7.56
C VAL A 94 -8.85 3.96 6.59
N LEU A 95 -8.27 5.10 6.99
CA LEU A 95 -7.35 5.87 6.16
C LEU A 95 -6.06 5.10 5.86
N THR A 96 -5.43 4.46 6.85
CA THR A 96 -4.24 3.63 6.58
C THR A 96 -4.58 2.44 5.68
N GLY A 97 -5.76 1.83 5.84
CA GLY A 97 -6.26 0.77 4.95
C GLY A 97 -6.39 1.25 3.50
N LEU A 98 -7.00 2.41 3.27
CA LEU A 98 -7.12 3.00 1.94
C LEU A 98 -5.76 3.24 1.27
N GLY A 99 -4.72 3.58 2.05
CA GLY A 99 -3.37 3.86 1.55
C GLY A 99 -2.51 2.61 1.25
N VAL A 100 -2.85 1.46 1.83
CA VAL A 100 -2.05 0.24 1.82
C VAL A 100 -2.16 -0.55 0.50
N GLU A 101 -3.34 -0.56 -0.12
CA GLU A 101 -3.68 -1.52 -1.18
C GLU A 101 -3.50 -0.99 -2.62
N CYS A 102 -2.55 -0.07 -2.82
CA CYS A 102 -2.16 0.42 -4.17
C CYS A 102 -0.91 -0.28 -4.74
N SER A 103 -0.37 -1.30 -4.05
CA SER A 103 0.80 -2.04 -4.55
C SER A 103 0.38 -2.99 -5.69
N PRO A 104 1.05 -2.97 -6.86
CA PRO A 104 0.67 -3.78 -8.00
C PRO A 104 0.61 -5.28 -7.69
N ALA A 105 -0.55 -5.91 -7.90
CA ALA A 105 -0.64 -7.36 -8.08
C ALA A 105 -0.14 -7.74 -9.48
N LEU A 106 1.15 -7.59 -9.80
CA LEU A 106 1.69 -8.08 -11.08
C LEU A 106 3.22 -8.25 -11.05
N ILE A 107 3.67 -9.47 -11.39
CA ILE A 107 4.77 -9.90 -12.31
C ILE A 107 5.50 -11.15 -11.75
N ARG A 108 5.76 -12.14 -12.64
CA ARG A 108 6.55 -13.40 -12.50
C ARG A 108 7.10 -13.71 -11.11
N GLY A 109 6.70 -14.85 -10.54
CA GLY A 109 6.84 -15.29 -9.14
C GLY A 109 8.14 -15.06 -8.37
N ARG A 110 9.26 -14.69 -9.03
CA ARG A 110 10.47 -14.21 -8.35
C ARG A 110 10.33 -12.82 -7.73
N LEU A 111 9.63 -11.89 -8.40
CA LEU A 111 9.42 -10.55 -7.86
C LEU A 111 8.42 -10.56 -6.70
N VAL A 112 7.40 -11.43 -6.78
CA VAL A 112 6.45 -11.69 -5.69
C VAL A 112 7.17 -12.26 -4.47
N GLY A 113 8.08 -13.23 -4.66
CA GLY A 113 8.85 -13.79 -3.55
C GLY A 113 9.70 -12.74 -2.82
N ILE A 114 10.34 -11.82 -3.55
CA ILE A 114 11.11 -10.73 -2.92
C ILE A 114 10.18 -9.79 -2.15
N PHE A 115 9.03 -9.43 -2.72
CA PHE A 115 8.04 -8.60 -2.05
C PHE A 115 7.55 -9.24 -0.73
N GLU A 116 7.24 -10.53 -0.77
CA GLU A 116 6.80 -11.28 0.43
C GLU A 116 7.89 -11.36 1.49
N ILE A 117 9.15 -11.59 1.09
CA ILE A 117 10.28 -11.55 2.01
C ILE A 117 10.41 -10.16 2.66
N MET A 118 10.26 -9.09 1.88
CA MET A 118 10.28 -7.72 2.42
C MET A 118 9.11 -7.46 3.39
N LEU A 119 7.91 -7.99 3.10
CA LEU A 119 6.78 -7.93 4.03
C LEU A 119 7.09 -8.66 5.34
N GLN A 120 7.68 -9.85 5.26
CA GLN A 120 8.01 -10.64 6.44
C GLN A 120 9.11 -9.96 7.29
N ILE A 121 10.12 -9.37 6.65
CA ILE A 121 11.16 -8.58 7.34
C ILE A 121 10.53 -7.39 8.06
N ALA A 122 9.62 -6.66 7.40
CA ALA A 122 8.92 -5.52 8.02
C ALA A 122 8.07 -5.94 9.22
N LEU A 123 7.44 -7.12 9.16
CA LEU A 123 6.68 -7.71 10.25
C LEU A 123 7.58 -8.05 11.45
N VAL A 124 8.71 -8.71 11.21
CA VAL A 124 9.71 -9.00 12.25
C VAL A 124 10.22 -7.70 12.89
N PHE A 125 10.48 -6.67 12.09
CA PHE A 125 10.90 -5.36 12.59
C PHE A 125 9.83 -4.72 13.49
N GLY A 126 8.55 -4.80 13.12
CA GLY A 126 7.45 -4.32 13.96
C GLY A 126 7.36 -5.00 15.32
N PHE A 127 7.61 -6.32 15.38
CA PHE A 127 7.70 -7.04 16.64
C PHE A 127 8.87 -6.58 17.51
N TRP A 128 10.05 -6.38 16.91
CA TRP A 128 11.22 -5.88 17.64
C TRP A 128 11.05 -4.46 18.16
N VAL A 129 10.39 -3.58 17.41
CA VAL A 129 10.06 -2.22 17.87
C VAL A 129 9.16 -2.28 19.09
N ASN A 130 8.07 -3.05 19.04
CA ASN A 130 7.19 -3.22 20.19
C ASN A 130 7.93 -3.79 21.41
N TYR A 131 8.76 -4.82 21.21
CA TYR A 131 9.56 -5.42 22.28
C TYR A 131 10.54 -4.42 22.91
N SER A 132 11.26 -3.66 22.08
CA SER A 132 12.21 -2.64 22.54
C SER A 132 11.53 -1.56 23.38
N VAL A 133 10.35 -1.11 22.93
CA VAL A 133 9.59 -0.10 23.64
C VAL A 133 9.03 -0.63 24.96
N GLN A 134 8.55 -1.86 24.99
CA GLN A 134 8.12 -2.52 26.25
C GLN A 134 9.27 -2.64 27.26
N ARG A 135 10.50 -2.91 26.81
CA ARG A 135 11.66 -3.13 27.70
C ARG A 135 12.28 -1.83 28.22
N ASN A 136 12.35 -0.80 27.38
CA ASN A 136 13.18 0.39 27.62
C ASN A 136 12.39 1.64 28.02
N ILE A 137 11.05 1.63 27.89
CA ILE A 137 10.23 2.81 28.15
C ILE A 137 9.29 2.53 29.34
N PRO A 138 9.23 3.45 30.32
CA PRO A 138 8.32 3.32 31.45
C PRO A 138 6.85 3.20 31.02
N ASP A 139 6.11 2.35 31.72
CA ASP A 139 4.72 2.01 31.42
C ASP A 139 3.73 3.18 31.60
N ASP A 140 4.12 4.23 32.33
CA ASP A 140 3.29 5.42 32.63
C ASP A 140 3.46 6.55 31.60
N THR A 141 4.25 6.34 30.55
CA THR A 141 4.52 7.39 29.56
C THR A 141 3.82 7.08 28.24
N ASP A 142 2.98 7.99 27.74
CA ASP A 142 2.34 7.91 26.41
C ASP A 142 3.32 7.69 25.25
N ARG A 143 4.61 8.01 25.46
CA ARG A 143 5.69 7.72 24.52
C ARG A 143 5.76 6.22 24.16
N GLN A 144 5.42 5.33 25.09
CA GLN A 144 5.52 3.89 24.90
C GLN A 144 4.58 3.40 23.77
N TRP A 145 3.38 3.96 23.61
CA TRP A 145 2.51 3.57 22.49
C TRP A 145 2.63 4.49 21.26
N HIS A 146 3.09 5.74 21.44
CA HIS A 146 3.35 6.65 20.31
C HIS A 146 4.52 6.20 19.43
N ILE A 147 5.58 5.64 20.01
CA ILE A 147 6.79 5.27 19.24
C ILE A 147 6.51 4.20 18.18
N PRO A 148 5.84 3.07 18.50
CA PRO A 148 5.47 2.07 17.49
C PRO A 148 4.62 2.66 16.36
N VAL A 149 3.68 3.55 16.69
CA VAL A 149 2.83 4.23 15.70
C VAL A 149 3.64 5.20 14.84
N ALA A 150 4.54 5.99 15.43
CA ALA A 150 5.36 6.96 14.71
C ALA A 150 6.37 6.28 13.76
N VAL A 151 6.92 5.12 14.14
CA VAL A 151 7.86 4.37 13.30
C VAL A 151 7.22 3.93 11.98
N GLN A 152 5.91 3.73 11.92
CA GLN A 152 5.22 3.39 10.66
C GLN A 152 5.24 4.52 9.63
N ILE A 153 5.42 5.77 10.06
CA ILE A 153 5.52 6.95 9.19
C ILE A 153 6.89 6.97 8.47
N ILE A 154 7.94 6.39 9.05
CA ILE A 154 9.28 6.36 8.46
C ILE A 154 9.29 5.67 7.09
N PRO A 155 8.84 4.40 6.93
CA PRO A 155 8.78 3.77 5.62
C PRO A 155 7.81 4.49 4.68
N ALA A 156 6.80 5.19 5.21
CA ALA A 156 5.91 6.01 4.40
C ALA A 156 6.58 7.25 3.83
N GLY A 157 7.35 7.96 4.65
CA GLY A 157 8.18 9.09 4.24
C GLY A 157 9.22 8.68 3.21
N ILE A 158 9.94 7.56 3.44
CA ILE A 158 10.91 7.02 2.47
C ILE A 158 10.23 6.75 1.13
N LEU A 159 9.05 6.11 1.14
CA LEU A 159 8.31 5.86 -0.10
C LEU A 159 7.95 7.17 -0.81
N MET A 160 7.43 8.17 -0.09
CA MET A 160 7.09 9.47 -0.68
C MET A 160 8.30 10.20 -1.26
N VAL A 161 9.47 10.15 -0.60
CA VAL A 161 10.71 10.76 -1.08
C VAL A 161 11.30 10.00 -2.27
N CYS A 162 11.16 8.68 -2.30
CA CYS A 162 11.63 7.85 -3.42
C CYS A 162 10.72 7.95 -4.64
N MET A 163 9.42 8.24 -4.48
CA MET A 163 8.46 8.26 -5.58
C MET A 163 8.87 9.16 -6.75
N PRO A 164 9.33 10.42 -6.57
CA PRO A 164 9.78 11.27 -7.67
C PRO A 164 10.81 10.62 -8.61
N PHE A 165 11.70 9.77 -8.08
CA PHE A 165 12.76 9.10 -8.82
C PHE A 165 12.30 7.86 -9.61
N VAL A 166 11.08 7.38 -9.36
CA VAL A 166 10.54 6.20 -10.05
C VAL A 166 10.00 6.62 -11.43
N ILE A 167 10.35 5.87 -12.46
CA ILE A 167 9.77 6.05 -13.80
C ILE A 167 8.37 5.44 -13.89
N GLU A 168 7.51 6.04 -14.70
CA GLU A 168 6.16 5.51 -14.93
C GLU A 168 6.21 4.33 -15.90
N SER A 169 5.23 3.42 -15.79
CA SER A 169 5.15 2.23 -16.65
C SER A 169 5.06 2.62 -18.14
N PRO A 170 5.97 2.14 -19.00
CA PRO A 170 5.97 2.47 -20.44
C PRO A 170 4.66 2.05 -21.13
N ARG A 171 4.06 0.94 -20.69
CA ARG A 171 2.76 0.47 -21.21
C ARG A 171 1.62 1.44 -20.90
N TRP A 172 1.60 2.03 -19.71
CA TRP A 172 0.58 3.01 -19.33
C TRP A 172 0.80 4.34 -20.07
N LEU A 173 2.05 4.74 -20.29
CA LEU A 173 2.37 5.93 -21.07
C LEU A 173 1.89 5.80 -22.52
N VAL A 174 2.10 4.64 -23.16
CA VAL A 174 1.56 4.33 -24.50
C VAL A 174 0.04 4.36 -24.54
N SER A 175 -0.65 3.79 -23.54
CA SER A 175 -2.12 3.80 -23.52
C SER A 175 -2.73 5.19 -23.33
N LYS A 176 -1.95 6.16 -22.82
CA LYS A 176 -2.32 7.58 -22.73
C LYS A 176 -1.83 8.41 -23.92
N GLY A 177 -1.23 7.80 -24.93
CA GLY A 177 -0.68 8.49 -26.11
C GLY A 177 0.61 9.26 -25.85
N ARG A 178 1.26 9.08 -24.69
CA ARG A 178 2.50 9.75 -24.29
C ARG A 178 3.72 8.95 -24.78
N ASN A 179 3.88 8.92 -26.11
CA ASN A 179 4.84 8.07 -26.80
C ASN A 179 6.31 8.41 -26.49
N GLU A 180 6.68 9.69 -26.46
CA GLU A 180 8.05 10.12 -26.19
C GLU A 180 8.51 9.71 -24.78
N GLU A 181 7.68 9.94 -23.77
CA GLU A 181 7.96 9.52 -22.40
C GLU A 181 8.01 8.00 -22.24
N ALA A 182 7.19 7.26 -23.01
CA ALA A 182 7.22 5.81 -23.00
C ALA A 182 8.55 5.25 -23.55
N ILE A 183 9.09 5.85 -24.61
CA ILE A 183 10.40 5.50 -25.17
C ILE A 183 11.50 5.81 -24.15
N HIS A 184 11.45 6.98 -23.51
CA HIS A 184 12.40 7.36 -22.47
C HIS A 184 12.38 6.40 -21.27
N SER A 185 11.19 6.06 -20.76
CA SER A 185 11.03 5.05 -19.70
C SER A 185 11.57 3.68 -20.12
N LEU A 186 11.33 3.26 -21.37
CA LEU A 186 11.78 1.96 -21.87
C LEU A 186 13.30 1.91 -22.04
N ALA A 187 13.90 3.00 -22.56
CA ALA A 187 15.33 3.20 -22.66
C ALA A 187 16.01 3.14 -21.28
N TRP A 188 15.41 3.75 -20.26
CA TRP A 188 15.89 3.67 -18.88
C TRP A 188 15.85 2.25 -18.32
N VAL A 189 14.75 1.51 -18.52
CA VAL A 189 14.63 0.10 -18.05
C VAL A 189 15.64 -0.81 -18.74
N ARG A 190 15.88 -0.59 -20.04
CA ARG A 190 16.80 -1.41 -20.85
C ARG A 190 18.25 -0.95 -20.76
N ASN A 191 18.51 0.22 -20.16
CA ASN A 191 19.82 0.86 -20.12
C ASN A 191 20.45 0.99 -21.52
N LEU A 192 19.65 1.38 -22.50
CA LEU A 192 20.03 1.55 -23.92
C LEU A 192 19.60 2.94 -24.40
N PRO A 193 20.26 3.52 -25.43
CA PRO A 193 19.81 4.75 -26.06
C PRO A 193 18.39 4.63 -26.61
N GLU A 194 17.64 5.73 -26.62
CA GLU A 194 16.26 5.79 -27.13
C GLU A 194 16.16 5.37 -28.60
N GLU A 195 17.19 5.66 -29.39
CA GLU A 195 17.28 5.34 -30.82
C GLU A 195 17.71 3.89 -31.10
N HIS A 196 18.04 3.12 -30.06
CA HIS A 196 18.53 1.76 -30.24
C HIS A 196 17.44 0.87 -30.89
N PRO A 197 17.75 0.09 -31.95
CA PRO A 197 16.76 -0.69 -32.70
C PRO A 197 15.91 -1.62 -31.82
N TYR A 198 16.51 -2.18 -30.76
CA TYR A 198 15.79 -3.00 -29.79
C TYR A 198 14.70 -2.24 -29.01
N VAL A 199 14.99 -1.00 -28.58
CA VAL A 199 14.03 -0.17 -27.82
C VAL A 199 12.89 0.26 -28.74
N GLN A 200 13.19 0.66 -29.98
CA GLN A 200 12.20 1.02 -30.99
C GLN A 200 11.31 -0.18 -31.38
N HIS A 201 11.91 -1.35 -31.52
CA HIS A 201 11.16 -2.59 -31.77
C HIS A 201 10.21 -2.92 -30.62
N GLU A 202 10.71 -2.96 -29.38
CA GLU A 202 9.88 -3.26 -28.20
C GLU A 202 8.78 -2.20 -27.99
N PHE A 203 9.08 -0.93 -28.25
CA PHE A 203 8.10 0.14 -28.24
C PHE A 203 6.98 -0.08 -29.27
N SER A 204 7.34 -0.47 -30.51
CA SER A 204 6.38 -0.77 -31.56
C SER A 204 5.48 -1.98 -31.21
N GLU A 205 6.04 -3.01 -30.57
CA GLU A 205 5.27 -4.16 -30.06
C GLU A 205 4.27 -3.73 -28.99
N ILE A 206 4.67 -2.86 -28.05
CA ILE A 206 3.78 -2.33 -27.02
C ILE A 206 2.66 -1.48 -27.64
N GLN A 207 2.97 -0.67 -28.65
CA GLN A 207 1.95 0.10 -29.38
C GLN A 207 0.95 -0.79 -30.09
N LEU A 208 1.43 -1.80 -30.83
CA LEU A 208 0.57 -2.76 -31.51
C LEU A 208 -0.32 -3.52 -30.53
N ALA A 209 0.23 -3.99 -29.42
CA ALA A 209 -0.55 -4.66 -28.38
C ALA A 209 -1.62 -3.74 -27.77
N THR A 210 -1.29 -2.48 -27.53
CA THR A 210 -2.23 -1.50 -26.98
C THR A 210 -3.34 -1.17 -27.97
N LYS A 211 -3.00 -1.03 -29.25
CA LYS A 211 -3.97 -0.78 -30.33
C LYS A 211 -4.90 -1.97 -30.54
N ASN A 212 -4.36 -3.19 -30.57
CA ASN A 212 -5.16 -4.41 -30.64
C ASN A 212 -6.13 -4.53 -29.45
N ASN A 213 -5.71 -4.15 -28.23
CA ASN A 213 -6.58 -4.15 -27.07
C ASN A 213 -7.69 -3.08 -27.17
N ALA A 214 -7.40 -1.90 -27.72
CA ALA A 214 -8.40 -0.87 -27.99
C ALA A 214 -9.41 -1.30 -29.09
N ASP A 215 -8.93 -1.88 -30.19
CA ASP A 215 -9.75 -2.28 -31.34
C ASP A 215 -10.64 -3.50 -31.01
N ASN A 216 -10.17 -4.43 -30.18
CA ASN A 216 -10.96 -5.59 -29.74
C ASN A 216 -12.04 -5.23 -28.69
N GLY A 217 -12.24 -3.96 -28.36
CA GLY A 217 -13.15 -3.57 -27.27
C GLY A 217 -12.71 -4.07 -25.89
N VAL A 218 -11.51 -4.64 -25.79
CA VAL A 218 -10.80 -4.95 -24.54
C VAL A 218 -10.17 -3.65 -24.01
N ALA A 219 -10.91 -2.55 -24.07
CA ALA A 219 -10.69 -1.43 -23.19
C ALA A 219 -11.09 -1.94 -21.81
N SER A 220 -10.15 -2.64 -21.16
CA SER A 220 -9.74 -2.70 -19.73
C SER A 220 -10.76 -2.43 -18.62
N SER A 221 -12.03 -2.33 -18.95
CA SER A 221 -13.08 -1.88 -18.07
C SER A 221 -13.50 -3.09 -17.26
N PHE A 222 -13.42 -2.91 -15.95
CA PHE A 222 -13.86 -3.83 -14.92
C PHE A 222 -15.25 -4.44 -15.23
N VAL A 223 -16.10 -3.70 -15.95
CA VAL A 223 -17.41 -4.16 -16.44
C VAL A 223 -17.30 -5.32 -17.42
N THR A 224 -16.32 -5.31 -18.32
CA THR A 224 -16.07 -6.41 -19.28
C THR A 224 -15.57 -7.65 -18.55
N ILE A 225 -14.61 -7.49 -17.62
CA ILE A 225 -14.07 -8.60 -16.83
C ILE A 225 -15.18 -9.24 -15.97
N ILE A 226 -16.00 -8.44 -15.27
CA ILE A 226 -17.15 -8.93 -14.50
C ILE A 226 -18.16 -9.62 -15.42
N ARG A 227 -18.44 -9.04 -16.59
CA ARG A 227 -19.41 -9.59 -17.54
C ARG A 227 -18.93 -10.92 -18.15
N GLU A 228 -17.63 -11.10 -18.35
CA GLU A 228 -17.02 -12.35 -18.80
C GLU A 228 -17.00 -13.40 -17.68
N SER A 229 -16.60 -13.03 -16.46
CA SER A 229 -16.66 -13.94 -15.30
C SER A 229 -18.08 -14.41 -14.98
N MET A 230 -19.11 -13.59 -15.25
CA MET A 230 -20.51 -14.01 -15.13
C MET A 230 -21.02 -14.87 -16.31
N LYS A 231 -20.35 -14.85 -17.46
CA LYS A 231 -20.73 -15.66 -18.63
C LYS A 231 -20.15 -17.08 -18.60
N GLU A 232 -18.99 -17.27 -17.98
CA GLU A 232 -18.35 -18.59 -17.83
C GLU A 232 -18.93 -19.44 -16.68
N GLY A 233 -19.92 -18.91 -15.95
CA GLY A 233 -20.57 -19.57 -14.81
C GLY A 233 -21.93 -20.22 -15.07
N VAL A 234 -22.30 -20.49 -16.34
CA VAL A 234 -23.53 -21.22 -16.72
C VAL A 234 -23.20 -22.51 -17.45
#